data_AF-A0A4Y2NMM3-F1
#
_entry.id   AF-A0A4Y2NMM3-F1
#
_cell.length_a   1.000
_cell.length_b   1.000
_cell.length_c   1.000
_cell.angle_alpha   90.00
_cell.angle_beta   90.00
_cell.angle_gamma   90.00
#
_symmetry.space_group_name_H-M   'P 1'
#
loop_
_entity.id
_entity.type
_entity.pdbx_description
1 polymer ?
#
loop_
_entity_poly.entity_id
_entity_poly.type
_entity_poly.pdbx_seq_one_letter_code
_entity_poly.pdbx_strand_id
1 'polypeptide(L)'
;MFCPECLRLQGSVSNENANPHQPNEPVIANENRQNEAAELRMQRKQKRALYDALRESSGLGETKKSLQNFVDEQLYPHVWNISDDLADLVRRKKVIKFDSKYLSLKRANKNKRLPKKQLSELIRFLKTHDGEKKSFEDIRSHMQIMERPLKNELCVLVIDKEVKVTKDHKFQLMSY
;
A
#
# COMPACT_ATOMS: atom_id res chain seq x y z
N MET A 1 -17.59 36.20 65.08
CA MET A 1 -17.48 37.26 64.05
C MET A 1 -16.08 37.84 64.11
N PHE A 2 -15.45 37.98 62.93
CA PHE A 2 -14.31 38.82 62.53
C PHE A 2 -12.84 38.55 63.00
N CYS A 3 -12.00 38.41 61.97
CA CYS A 3 -10.52 38.43 61.86
C CYS A 3 -10.00 39.88 61.99
N PRO A 4 -8.72 40.19 62.33
CA PRO A 4 -7.61 40.08 61.36
C PRO A 4 -6.16 39.93 61.91
N GLU A 5 -5.27 39.48 61.02
CA GLU A 5 -3.81 39.68 60.92
C GLU A 5 -2.94 39.98 62.15
N CYS A 6 -1.95 39.10 62.42
CA CYS A 6 -0.60 39.51 62.84
C CYS A 6 0.45 38.41 62.60
N LEU A 7 1.33 38.70 61.63
CA LEU A 7 2.77 38.43 61.58
C LEU A 7 3.35 37.13 62.19
N ARG A 8 3.76 36.24 61.28
CA ARG A 8 5.18 35.88 61.01
C ARG A 8 6.15 35.96 62.22
N LEU A 9 6.54 34.80 62.77
CA LEU A 9 7.87 34.61 63.37
C LEU A 9 8.40 33.20 63.10
N GLN A 10 9.69 33.17 62.83
CA GLN A 10 10.49 32.06 62.31
C GLN A 10 10.56 30.89 63.29
N GLY A 11 10.55 29.68 62.73
CA GLY A 11 10.96 28.46 63.40
C GLY A 11 11.74 27.61 62.41
N SER A 12 13.04 27.82 62.38
CA SER A 12 14.03 27.01 61.67
C SER A 12 13.93 25.56 62.15
N VAL A 13 13.61 24.63 61.26
CA VAL A 13 13.93 23.21 61.48
C VAL A 13 14.52 22.68 60.19
N SER A 14 15.82 22.44 60.24
CA SER A 14 16.55 21.60 59.29
C SER A 14 15.80 20.29 59.12
N ASN A 15 15.47 19.93 57.88
CA ASN A 15 15.13 18.55 57.58
C ASN A 15 16.08 18.06 56.49
N GLU A 16 17.18 17.48 56.96
CA GLU A 16 17.87 16.42 56.25
C GLU A 16 16.83 15.34 55.96
N ASN A 17 16.31 15.32 54.73
CA ASN A 17 15.69 14.12 54.19
C ASN A 17 16.49 13.74 52.95
N ALA A 18 17.55 12.98 53.21
CA ALA A 18 18.07 12.01 52.27
C ALA A 18 16.89 11.17 51.77
N ASN A 19 16.61 11.27 50.47
CA ASN A 19 15.70 10.36 49.79
C ASN A 19 16.54 9.29 49.08
N PRO A 20 16.76 8.12 49.68
CA PRO A 20 17.39 7.00 48.99
C PRO A 20 16.35 6.34 48.09
N HIS A 21 16.78 5.97 46.88
CA HIS A 21 16.02 5.19 45.89
C HIS A 21 14.92 5.91 45.11
N GLN A 22 15.32 6.64 44.07
CA GLN A 22 14.77 6.34 42.75
C GLN A 22 15.90 5.79 41.88
N PRO A 23 15.81 4.56 41.34
CA PRO A 23 16.72 4.17 40.28
C PRO A 23 16.49 5.15 39.13
N ASN A 24 17.55 5.85 38.71
CA ASN A 24 17.58 6.48 37.41
C ASN A 24 17.30 5.38 36.38
N GLU A 25 16.05 5.23 35.92
CA GLU A 25 15.83 4.54 34.65
C GLU A 25 16.71 5.28 33.64
N PRO A 26 17.70 4.62 33.04
CA PRO A 26 18.74 5.32 32.32
C PRO A 26 18.06 6.02 31.13
N VAL A 27 18.33 7.31 30.97
CA VAL A 27 17.86 8.15 29.84
C VAL A 27 18.03 7.42 28.49
N ILE A 28 19.06 6.57 28.39
CA ILE A 28 19.36 5.64 27.28
C ILE A 28 18.20 4.68 26.94
N ALA A 29 17.51 4.11 27.94
CA ALA A 29 16.36 3.23 27.71
C ALA A 29 15.14 3.98 27.17
N ASN A 30 15.01 5.28 27.48
CA ASN A 30 13.92 6.11 26.99
C ASN A 30 14.19 6.61 25.56
N GLU A 31 15.44 6.98 25.24
CA GLU A 31 15.88 7.29 23.88
C GLU A 31 15.76 6.09 22.94
N ASN A 32 16.15 4.89 23.38
CA ASN A 32 15.99 3.67 22.60
C ASN A 32 14.52 3.36 22.31
N ARG A 33 13.62 3.48 23.30
CA ARG A 33 12.17 3.30 23.08
C ARG A 33 11.58 4.36 22.13
N GLN A 34 12.05 5.60 22.20
CA GLN A 34 11.60 6.68 21.31
C GLN A 34 12.08 6.46 19.86
N ASN A 35 13.31 5.98 19.69
CA ASN A 35 13.89 5.64 18.39
C ASN A 35 13.19 4.43 17.76
N GLU A 36 12.92 3.37 18.53
CA GLU A 36 12.13 2.22 18.08
C GLU A 36 10.71 2.65 17.64
N ALA A 37 10.06 3.53 18.40
CA ALA A 37 8.75 4.05 18.07
C ALA A 37 8.76 4.96 16.82
N ALA A 38 9.83 5.72 16.60
CA ALA A 38 10.02 6.52 15.38
C ALA A 38 10.26 5.62 14.15
N GLU A 39 11.10 4.59 14.28
CA GLU A 39 11.38 3.64 13.21
C GLU A 39 10.12 2.87 12.79
N LEU A 40 9.35 2.37 13.77
CA LEU A 40 8.06 1.72 13.52
C LEU A 40 7.05 2.65 12.82
N ARG A 41 7.02 3.93 13.19
CA ARG A 41 6.15 4.93 12.52
C ARG A 41 6.57 5.14 11.06
N MET A 42 7.87 5.20 10.80
CA MET A 42 8.40 5.35 9.44
C MET A 42 8.13 4.11 8.57
N GLN A 43 8.33 2.90 9.10
CA GLN A 43 7.98 1.66 8.40
C GLN A 43 6.49 1.60 8.03
N ARG A 44 5.60 2.05 8.93
CA ARG A 44 4.16 2.14 8.64
C ARG A 44 3.86 3.15 7.54
N LYS A 45 4.52 4.32 7.55
CA LYS A 45 4.38 5.36 6.53
C LYS A 45 4.85 4.85 5.15
N GLN A 46 6.00 4.20 5.11
CA GLN A 46 6.56 3.55 3.91
C GLN A 46 5.58 2.52 3.32
N LYS A 47 5.13 1.56 4.12
CA LYS A 47 4.16 0.54 3.67
C LYS A 47 2.90 1.18 3.12
N ARG A 48 2.38 2.22 3.79
CA ARG A 48 1.20 2.96 3.34
C ARG A 48 1.42 3.60 1.96
N ALA A 49 2.55 4.30 1.75
CA ALA A 49 2.89 4.91 0.47
C ALA A 49 2.96 3.86 -0.66
N LEU A 50 3.58 2.70 -0.43
CA LEU A 50 3.60 1.62 -1.42
C LEU A 50 2.19 1.07 -1.72
N TYR A 51 1.34 0.91 -0.71
CA TYR A 51 -0.04 0.49 -0.91
C TYR A 51 -0.87 1.54 -1.66
N ASP A 52 -0.64 2.82 -1.42
CA ASP A 52 -1.30 3.91 -2.13
C ASP A 52 -0.79 4.00 -3.58
N ALA A 53 0.52 3.85 -3.82
CA ALA A 53 1.10 3.70 -5.16
C ALA A 53 0.47 2.54 -5.93
N LEU A 54 0.33 1.37 -5.29
CA LEU A 54 -0.33 0.18 -5.85
C LEU A 54 -1.86 0.34 -5.99
N ARG A 55 -2.47 1.30 -5.28
CA ARG A 55 -3.91 1.59 -5.37
C ARG A 55 -4.20 2.56 -6.50
N GLU A 56 -3.33 3.54 -6.69
CA GLU A 56 -3.39 4.57 -7.73
C GLU A 56 -2.81 4.08 -9.05
N SER A 57 -1.93 3.08 -8.98
CA SER A 57 -1.45 2.25 -10.07
C SER A 57 -2.55 1.94 -11.08
N SER A 58 -2.19 2.06 -12.36
CA SER A 58 -3.04 1.61 -13.44
C SER A 58 -3.42 0.14 -13.20
N GLY A 59 -4.68 -0.23 -13.42
CA GLY A 59 -5.17 -1.62 -13.29
C GLY A 59 -4.52 -2.63 -14.25
N LEU A 60 -3.41 -2.26 -14.87
CA LEU A 60 -2.53 -3.02 -15.75
C LEU A 60 -1.20 -3.38 -15.07
N GLY A 61 -1.04 -2.93 -13.83
CA GLY A 61 0.19 -3.06 -13.06
C GLY A 61 1.18 -1.96 -13.37
N GLU A 62 2.05 -1.71 -12.41
CA GLU A 62 3.11 -0.71 -12.51
C GLU A 62 4.47 -1.37 -12.45
N THR A 63 5.46 -0.78 -13.13
CA THR A 63 6.83 -1.27 -13.00
C THR A 63 7.35 -0.96 -11.60
N LYS A 64 8.38 -1.70 -11.15
CA LYS A 64 9.09 -1.33 -9.91
C LYS A 64 9.52 0.14 -9.95
N LYS A 65 10.03 0.62 -11.09
CA LYS A 65 10.52 2.00 -11.24
C LYS A 65 9.41 3.03 -11.07
N SER A 66 8.24 2.83 -11.68
CA SER A 66 7.12 3.77 -11.52
C SER A 66 6.55 3.77 -10.11
N LEU A 67 6.46 2.60 -9.46
CA LEU A 67 6.08 2.52 -8.05
C LEU A 67 7.10 3.20 -7.13
N GLN A 68 8.40 3.00 -7.39
CA GLN A 68 9.48 3.59 -6.61
C GLN A 68 9.42 5.12 -6.67
N ASN A 69 9.30 5.68 -7.88
CA ASN A 69 9.19 7.13 -8.07
C ASN A 69 8.00 7.72 -7.29
N PHE A 70 6.82 7.10 -7.40
CA PHE A 70 5.62 7.55 -6.68
C PHE A 70 5.82 7.51 -5.15
N VAL A 71 6.45 6.45 -4.65
CA VAL A 71 6.75 6.30 -3.23
C VAL A 71 7.76 7.35 -2.77
N ASP A 72 8.81 7.59 -3.55
CA ASP A 72 9.84 8.57 -3.23
C ASP A 72 9.28 10.00 -3.20
N GLU A 73 8.35 10.34 -4.10
CA GLU A 73 7.63 11.63 -4.07
C GLU A 73 6.85 11.85 -2.77
N GLN A 74 6.27 10.80 -2.18
CA GLN A 74 5.51 10.90 -0.93
C GLN A 74 6.37 10.84 0.34
N LEU A 75 7.54 10.21 0.25
CA LEU A 75 8.40 9.95 1.40
C LEU A 75 9.61 10.88 1.48
N TYR A 76 9.85 11.72 0.47
CA TYR A 76 10.96 12.66 0.43
C TYR A 76 11.10 13.42 1.78
N PRO A 77 12.33 13.50 2.34
CA PRO A 77 13.62 13.09 1.77
C PRO A 77 14.00 11.62 1.98
N HIS A 78 13.11 10.79 2.54
CA HIS A 78 13.44 9.40 2.88
C HIS A 78 13.34 8.46 1.68
N VAL A 79 14.49 8.04 1.16
CA VAL A 79 14.58 7.04 0.08
C VAL A 79 14.41 5.64 0.68
N TRP A 80 13.48 4.85 0.12
CA TRP A 80 13.20 3.50 0.59
C TRP A 80 13.08 2.54 -0.59
N ASN A 81 13.90 1.48 -0.61
CA ASN A 81 13.86 0.49 -1.68
C ASN A 81 12.67 -0.47 -1.49
N ILE A 82 11.70 -0.41 -2.40
CA ILE A 82 10.45 -1.17 -2.31
C ILE A 82 10.58 -2.67 -2.69
N SER A 83 11.78 -3.16 -3.02
CA SER A 83 11.96 -4.50 -3.62
C SER A 83 11.47 -5.63 -2.72
N ASP A 84 11.88 -5.63 -1.45
CA ASP A 84 11.59 -6.71 -0.52
C ASP A 84 10.11 -6.73 -0.14
N ASP A 85 9.52 -5.54 0.07
CA ASP A 85 8.08 -5.42 0.32
C ASP A 85 7.25 -5.81 -0.91
N LEU A 86 7.67 -5.48 -2.13
CA LEU A 86 7.01 -5.97 -3.34
C LEU A 86 7.08 -7.49 -3.44
N ALA A 87 8.23 -8.09 -3.14
CA ALA A 87 8.40 -9.54 -3.13
C ALA A 87 7.49 -10.21 -2.07
N ASP A 88 7.39 -9.62 -0.87
CA ASP A 88 6.50 -10.11 0.17
C ASP A 88 5.02 -9.98 -0.21
N LEU A 89 4.63 -8.88 -0.86
CA LEU A 89 3.26 -8.70 -1.37
C LEU A 89 2.90 -9.73 -2.46
N VAL A 90 3.85 -10.08 -3.32
CA VAL A 90 3.69 -11.15 -4.31
C VAL A 90 3.56 -12.50 -3.63
N ARG A 91 4.45 -12.82 -2.67
CA ARG A 91 4.41 -14.05 -1.89
C ARG A 91 3.08 -14.23 -1.15
N ARG A 92 2.54 -13.15 -0.58
CA ARG A 92 1.23 -13.12 0.10
C ARG A 92 0.04 -13.06 -0.86
N LYS A 93 0.26 -13.14 -2.18
CA LYS A 93 -0.77 -13.05 -3.23
C LYS A 93 -1.63 -11.79 -3.12
N LYS A 94 -1.07 -10.68 -2.62
CA LYS A 94 -1.73 -9.36 -2.59
C LYS A 94 -1.48 -8.58 -3.88
N VAL A 95 -0.38 -8.88 -4.53
CA VAL A 95 0.06 -8.35 -5.82
C VAL A 95 0.37 -9.54 -6.72
N ILE A 96 0.03 -9.45 -8.01
CA ILE A 96 0.57 -10.37 -9.01
C ILE A 96 1.71 -9.67 -9.73
N LYS A 97 2.86 -10.34 -9.81
CA LYS A 97 3.97 -9.90 -10.65
C LYS A 97 3.81 -10.51 -12.05
N PHE A 98 3.73 -9.65 -13.06
CA PHE A 98 3.80 -10.02 -14.47
C PHE A 98 5.11 -9.50 -15.04
N ASP A 99 6.10 -10.38 -15.18
CA ASP A 99 7.43 -10.02 -15.66
C ASP A 99 8.02 -8.82 -14.87
N SER A 100 8.03 -7.62 -15.43
CA SER A 100 8.52 -6.39 -14.79
C SER A 100 7.46 -5.56 -14.06
N LYS A 101 6.16 -5.89 -14.20
CA LYS A 101 5.03 -5.15 -13.62
C LYS A 101 4.41 -5.84 -12.41
N TYR A 102 3.84 -5.02 -11.54
CA TYR A 102 3.18 -5.40 -10.30
C TYR A 102 1.74 -4.91 -10.33
N LEU A 103 0.79 -5.84 -10.38
CA LEU A 103 -0.65 -5.56 -10.37
C LEU A 103 -1.22 -5.79 -8.97
N SER A 104 -1.85 -4.77 -8.41
CA SER A 104 -2.58 -4.90 -7.16
C SER A 104 -3.87 -5.71 -7.34
N LEU A 105 -3.99 -6.82 -6.61
CA LEU A 105 -5.23 -7.61 -6.60
C LEU A 105 -6.31 -7.04 -5.70
N LYS A 106 -5.97 -6.04 -4.89
CA LYS A 106 -6.87 -5.48 -3.87
C LYS A 106 -8.13 -4.82 -4.47
N ARG A 107 -8.12 -4.48 -5.77
CA ARG A 107 -9.26 -3.87 -6.47
C ARG A 107 -10.14 -4.88 -7.20
N ALA A 108 -9.68 -6.09 -7.46
CA ALA A 108 -10.46 -7.10 -8.16
C ALA A 108 -11.60 -7.59 -7.27
N ASN A 109 -12.81 -7.14 -7.56
CA ASN A 109 -14.01 -7.52 -6.86
C ASN A 109 -14.82 -8.48 -7.72
N LYS A 110 -14.80 -9.77 -7.34
CA LYS A 110 -15.56 -10.83 -8.01
C LYS A 110 -17.08 -10.61 -7.97
N ASN A 111 -17.58 -9.78 -7.05
CA ASN A 111 -19.01 -9.44 -6.94
C ASN A 111 -19.41 -8.25 -7.84
N LYS A 112 -18.44 -7.54 -8.44
CA LYS A 112 -18.67 -6.41 -9.35
C LYS A 112 -18.21 -6.73 -10.77
N ARG A 113 -18.68 -7.86 -11.30
CA ARG A 113 -18.40 -8.26 -12.70
C ARG A 113 -19.10 -7.33 -13.68
N LEU A 114 -18.61 -7.28 -14.91
CA LEU A 114 -19.33 -6.68 -16.03
C LEU A 114 -20.67 -7.41 -16.25
N PRO A 115 -21.69 -6.71 -16.75
CA PRO A 115 -22.91 -7.33 -17.26
C PRO A 115 -22.58 -8.47 -18.25
N LYS A 116 -23.34 -9.57 -18.20
CA LYS A 116 -23.09 -10.77 -19.03
C LYS A 116 -22.86 -10.44 -20.51
N LYS A 117 -23.63 -9.52 -21.10
CA LYS A 117 -23.47 -9.11 -22.50
C LYS A 117 -22.09 -8.49 -22.79
N GLN A 118 -21.66 -7.55 -21.94
CA GLN A 118 -20.34 -6.91 -22.04
C GLN A 118 -19.20 -7.89 -21.76
N LEU A 119 -19.39 -8.81 -20.80
CA LEU A 119 -18.40 -9.85 -20.55
C LEU A 119 -18.25 -10.78 -21.76
N SER A 120 -19.35 -11.27 -22.33
CA SER A 120 -19.32 -12.09 -23.53
C SER A 120 -18.67 -11.37 -24.70
N GLU A 121 -18.90 -10.06 -24.85
CA GLU A 121 -18.28 -9.24 -25.88
C GLU A 121 -16.77 -9.08 -25.64
N LEU A 122 -16.33 -8.85 -24.40
CA LEU A 122 -14.91 -8.78 -24.05
C LEU A 122 -14.20 -10.10 -24.36
N ILE A 123 -14.78 -11.22 -23.93
CA ILE A 123 -14.23 -12.55 -24.20
C ILE A 123 -14.21 -12.83 -25.71
N ARG A 124 -15.27 -12.45 -26.44
CA ARG A 124 -15.31 -12.56 -27.90
C ARG A 124 -14.19 -11.74 -28.52
N PHE A 125 -14.00 -10.48 -28.11
CA PHE A 125 -12.97 -9.58 -28.63
C PHE A 125 -11.56 -10.14 -28.42
N LEU A 126 -11.28 -10.65 -27.21
CA LEU A 126 -10.02 -11.30 -26.86
C LEU A 126 -9.80 -12.62 -27.63
N LYS A 127 -10.88 -13.27 -28.10
CA LYS A 127 -10.82 -14.52 -28.88
C LYS A 127 -10.63 -14.24 -30.37
N THR A 128 -11.18 -13.14 -30.89
CA THR A 128 -11.03 -12.74 -32.29
C THR A 128 -9.55 -12.57 -32.64
N HIS A 129 -9.11 -13.21 -33.72
CA HIS A 129 -7.71 -13.29 -34.20
C HIS A 129 -6.80 -14.29 -33.47
N ASP A 130 -7.35 -15.44 -33.08
CA ASP A 130 -6.60 -16.70 -32.91
C ASP A 130 -5.33 -16.60 -32.04
N GLY A 131 -5.46 -15.94 -30.88
CA GLY A 131 -4.36 -15.79 -29.92
C GLY A 131 -3.57 -14.49 -30.02
N GLU A 132 -3.99 -13.53 -30.85
CA GLU A 132 -3.43 -12.20 -30.85
C GLU A 132 -3.62 -11.51 -29.49
N LYS A 133 -2.51 -11.01 -28.93
CA LYS A 133 -2.50 -10.35 -27.64
C LYS A 133 -3.04 -8.93 -27.80
N LYS A 134 -3.98 -8.50 -26.96
CA LYS A 134 -4.58 -7.16 -27.02
C LYS A 134 -4.05 -6.24 -25.91
N SER A 135 -3.70 -5.00 -26.22
CA SER A 135 -3.39 -4.02 -25.17
C SER A 135 -4.68 -3.58 -24.45
N PHE A 136 -4.55 -2.94 -23.29
CA PHE A 136 -5.72 -2.40 -22.60
C PHE A 136 -6.41 -1.31 -23.41
N GLU A 137 -5.63 -0.48 -24.09
CA GLU A 137 -6.06 0.64 -24.90
C GLU A 137 -6.88 0.12 -26.10
N ASP A 138 -6.46 -0.99 -26.70
CA ASP A 138 -7.23 -1.67 -27.76
C ASP A 138 -8.58 -2.15 -27.22
N ILE A 139 -8.57 -2.83 -26.07
CA ILE A 139 -9.78 -3.36 -25.43
C ILE A 139 -10.72 -2.22 -25.04
N ARG A 140 -10.20 -1.15 -24.44
CA ARG A 140 -10.97 0.02 -24.01
C ARG A 140 -11.63 0.71 -25.20
N SER A 141 -10.87 0.90 -26.28
CA SER A 141 -11.37 1.53 -27.51
C SER A 141 -12.48 0.70 -28.15
N HIS A 142 -12.41 -0.63 -28.05
CA HIS A 142 -13.44 -1.52 -28.57
C HIS A 142 -14.70 -1.57 -27.70
N MET A 143 -14.53 -1.77 -26.39
CA MET A 143 -15.63 -2.11 -25.48
C MET A 143 -16.56 -0.92 -25.16
N GLN A 144 -16.10 0.32 -25.34
CA GLN A 144 -16.82 1.54 -24.90
C GLN A 144 -17.24 1.51 -23.41
N ILE A 145 -16.47 0.81 -22.57
CA ILE A 145 -16.72 0.70 -21.12
C ILE A 145 -15.83 1.70 -20.38
N MET A 146 -16.32 2.22 -19.25
CA MET A 146 -15.50 3.00 -18.33
C MET A 146 -14.26 2.22 -17.88
N GLU A 147 -13.16 2.94 -17.72
CA GLU A 147 -11.85 2.37 -17.42
C GLU A 147 -11.82 1.51 -16.16
N ARG A 148 -12.52 1.95 -15.10
CA ARG A 148 -12.52 1.29 -13.80
C ARG A 148 -13.23 -0.07 -13.81
N PRO A 149 -14.48 -0.21 -14.32
CA PRO A 149 -15.11 -1.51 -14.53
C PRO A 149 -14.29 -2.46 -15.40
N LEU A 150 -13.71 -1.97 -16.51
CA LEU A 150 -12.92 -2.81 -17.42
C LEU A 150 -11.66 -3.34 -16.73
N LYS A 151 -10.93 -2.49 -16.00
CA LYS A 151 -9.77 -2.89 -15.18
C LYS A 151 -10.15 -3.97 -14.15
N ASN A 152 -11.29 -3.81 -13.47
CA ASN A 152 -11.78 -4.80 -12.51
C ASN A 152 -11.99 -6.16 -13.18
N GLU A 153 -12.67 -6.19 -14.32
CA GLU A 153 -12.98 -7.43 -15.02
C GLU A 153 -11.71 -8.13 -15.51
N LEU A 154 -10.79 -7.41 -16.16
CA LEU A 154 -9.52 -7.98 -16.62
C LEU A 154 -8.70 -8.55 -15.45
N CYS A 155 -8.66 -7.86 -14.31
CA CYS A 155 -8.01 -8.39 -13.11
C CYS A 155 -8.68 -9.68 -12.63
N VAL A 156 -10.02 -9.74 -12.62
CA VAL A 156 -10.76 -10.94 -12.20
C VAL A 156 -10.51 -12.10 -13.16
N LEU A 157 -10.56 -11.89 -14.48
CA LEU A 157 -10.26 -12.91 -15.48
C LEU A 157 -8.84 -13.47 -15.36
N VAL A 158 -7.88 -12.63 -14.99
CA VAL A 158 -6.50 -13.07 -14.73
C VAL A 158 -6.38 -13.86 -13.44
N ILE A 159 -7.08 -13.47 -12.36
CA ILE A 159 -7.16 -14.25 -11.11
C ILE A 159 -7.78 -15.62 -11.35
N ASP A 160 -8.85 -15.66 -12.14
CA ASP A 160 -9.58 -16.88 -12.50
C ASP A 160 -8.83 -17.72 -13.55
N LYS A 161 -7.64 -17.27 -13.99
CA LYS A 161 -6.75 -17.92 -14.96
C LYS A 161 -7.37 -18.11 -16.35
N GLU A 162 -8.39 -17.35 -16.68
CA GLU A 162 -9.02 -17.33 -18.01
C GLU A 162 -8.19 -16.50 -19.00
N VAL A 163 -7.50 -15.47 -18.50
CA VAL A 163 -6.64 -14.58 -19.29
C VAL A 163 -5.24 -14.57 -18.70
N LYS A 164 -4.23 -14.64 -19.57
CA LYS A 164 -2.83 -14.38 -19.21
C LYS A 164 -2.41 -13.00 -19.67
N VAL A 165 -1.54 -12.37 -18.88
CA VAL A 165 -0.85 -11.13 -19.27
C VAL A 165 0.53 -11.50 -19.80
N THR A 166 0.85 -11.06 -21.01
CA THR A 166 2.13 -11.35 -21.66
C THR A 166 3.23 -10.40 -21.19
N LYS A 167 4.49 -10.70 -21.50
CA LYS A 167 5.64 -9.82 -21.22
C LYS A 167 5.47 -8.41 -21.77
N ASP A 168 4.83 -8.30 -22.93
CA ASP A 168 4.52 -7.02 -23.60
C ASP A 168 3.32 -6.28 -22.98
N HIS A 169 2.81 -6.74 -21.83
CA HIS A 169 1.66 -6.17 -21.12
C HIS A 169 0.35 -6.19 -21.92
N LYS A 170 0.19 -7.22 -22.74
CA LYS A 170 -1.02 -7.48 -23.51
C LYS A 170 -1.78 -8.66 -22.89
N PHE A 171 -3.09 -8.66 -23.06
CA PHE A 171 -3.99 -9.70 -22.58
C PHE A 171 -4.21 -10.73 -23.67
N GLN A 172 -4.13 -12.00 -23.29
CA GLN A 172 -4.39 -13.13 -24.16
C GLN A 172 -5.28 -14.13 -23.42
N LEU A 173 -6.36 -14.57 -24.06
CA LEU A 173 -7.16 -15.67 -23.55
C LEU A 173 -6.30 -16.94 -23.45
N MET A 174 -6.46 -17.67 -22.35
CA MET A 174 -5.92 -19.00 -22.22
C MET A 174 -6.84 -19.94 -23.03
N SER A 175 -6.38 -20.42 -24.19
CA SER A 175 -7.06 -21.53 -24.86
C SER A 175 -6.91 -22.78 -24.00
N TYR A 176 -8.04 -23.45 -23.74
CA TYR A 176 -8.06 -24.83 -23.24
C TYR A 176 -7.56 -25.79 -24.31
#